data_AF-A0A1N6KFB8-F1
#
_entry.id   AF-A0A1N6KFB8-F1
#
_cell.length_a   1.000
_cell.length_b   1.000
_cell.length_c   1.000
_cell.angle_alpha   90.00
_cell.angle_beta   90.00
_cell.angle_gamma   90.00
#
_symmetry.space_group_name_H-M   'P 1'
#
loop_
_entity.id
_entity.type
_entity.pdbx_description
1 polymer ?
#
loop_
_entity_poly.entity_id
_entity_poly.type
_entity_poly.pdbx_seq_one_letter_code
_entity_poly.pdbx_strand_id
1 'polypeptide(L)'
;MPVSLAQLWRRWWPRALAPIAPADAHETVSRLGEADTTDWMPSSRPSPPFRLDACFEAPHYVPGWMLADGSRETPPVALTPFANDFGYVRAETAIGQEATLAEHYRRILLAAPSWRQWREAHRGCFDVDLVIYIEGEHELRLEMFNGAACGAGELLALLADVDAPPDTLYDNLDQGWALRMVTTPDAVFTLEWDWERPAADDCPRALRFPRRELAVQAGDALARLRHVHRALVRDLGADLWNQPPEPERKPKTRR
;
A
#
# COMPACT_ATOMS: atom_id res chain seq x y z
N MET A 1 -21.35 16.72 -5.36
CA MET A 1 -19.95 17.18 -5.16
C MET A 1 -19.09 15.95 -4.95
N PRO A 2 -17.95 15.81 -5.63
CA PRO A 2 -17.05 14.68 -5.39
C PRO A 2 -16.49 14.78 -3.97
N VAL A 3 -16.54 13.67 -3.23
CA VAL A 3 -15.95 13.53 -1.90
C VAL A 3 -14.46 13.28 -2.11
N SER A 4 -13.57 14.05 -1.48
CA SER A 4 -12.13 13.83 -1.64
C SER A 4 -11.71 12.49 -1.02
N LEU A 5 -10.65 11.87 -1.55
CA LEU A 5 -10.15 10.60 -1.01
C LEU A 5 -9.78 10.73 0.47
N ALA A 6 -9.27 11.90 0.89
CA ALA A 6 -9.02 12.24 2.28
C ALA A 6 -10.29 12.21 3.17
N GLN A 7 -11.46 12.60 2.64
CA GLN A 7 -12.73 12.53 3.36
C GLN A 7 -13.29 11.11 3.43
N LEU A 8 -13.09 10.30 2.39
CA LEU A 8 -13.39 8.86 2.44
C LEU A 8 -12.46 8.16 3.43
N TRP A 9 -11.17 8.46 3.41
CA TRP A 9 -10.15 7.91 4.31
C TRP A 9 -10.48 8.13 5.79
N ARG A 10 -10.83 9.37 6.17
CA ARG A 10 -11.26 9.72 7.54
C ARG A 10 -12.53 8.99 8.01
N ARG A 11 -13.35 8.51 7.08
CA ARG A 11 -14.63 7.85 7.37
C ARG A 11 -14.46 6.35 7.70
N TRP A 12 -13.39 5.72 7.21
CA TRP A 12 -13.16 4.27 7.36
C TRP A 12 -12.12 3.91 8.43
N TRP A 13 -11.45 4.89 9.04
CA TRP A 13 -10.48 4.68 10.12
C TRP A 13 -11.16 4.38 11.48
N PRO A 14 -10.91 3.23 12.14
CA PRO A 14 -11.26 3.05 13.53
C PRO A 14 -10.37 3.94 14.41
N ARG A 15 -10.95 4.64 15.40
CA ARG A 15 -10.23 5.46 16.41
C ARG A 15 -9.26 4.67 17.33
N ALA A 16 -8.76 3.51 16.92
CA ALA A 16 -8.21 2.50 17.82
C ALA A 16 -6.68 2.52 18.00
N LEU A 17 -5.93 3.45 17.40
CA LEU A 17 -4.49 3.58 17.64
C LEU A 17 -4.16 5.03 17.96
N ALA A 18 -4.11 5.34 19.26
CA ALA A 18 -3.42 6.53 19.75
C ALA A 18 -1.91 6.26 19.72
N PRO A 19 -1.07 7.17 19.20
CA PRO A 19 0.36 6.92 19.13
C PRO A 19 0.98 6.93 20.53
N ILE A 20 1.82 5.93 20.83
CA ILE A 20 2.87 6.05 21.85
C ILE A 20 4.06 6.66 21.11
N ALA A 21 4.06 7.97 20.90
CA ALA A 21 5.24 8.69 20.44
C ALA A 21 5.82 9.55 21.58
N PRO A 22 7.14 9.74 21.65
CA PRO A 22 7.74 10.68 22.60
C PRO A 22 7.21 12.10 22.34
N ALA A 23 7.09 12.90 23.40
CA ALA A 23 6.49 14.25 23.34
C ALA A 23 7.12 15.17 22.28
N ASP A 24 8.41 14.96 22.00
CA ASP A 24 9.22 15.74 21.08
C ASP A 24 8.92 15.39 19.60
N ALA A 25 8.60 14.12 19.34
CA ALA A 25 8.09 13.66 18.05
C ALA A 25 6.67 14.17 17.83
N HIS A 26 5.84 14.21 18.88
CA HIS A 26 4.51 14.80 18.82
C HIS A 26 4.55 16.30 18.47
N GLU A 27 5.51 17.09 18.96
CA GLU A 27 5.60 18.52 18.61
C GLU A 27 6.04 18.73 17.15
N THR A 28 6.96 17.90 16.63
CA THR A 28 7.42 17.98 15.23
C THR A 28 6.35 17.45 14.25
N VAL A 29 5.71 16.33 14.60
CA VAL A 29 4.56 15.76 13.86
C VAL A 29 3.36 16.69 13.94
N SER A 30 3.14 17.42 15.04
CA SER A 30 2.08 18.45 15.12
C SER A 30 2.44 19.69 14.31
N ARG A 31 3.70 20.12 14.26
CA ARG A 31 4.12 21.23 13.39
C ARG A 31 4.02 20.91 11.91
N LEU A 32 4.10 19.64 11.49
CA LEU A 32 3.89 19.21 10.09
C LEU A 32 2.48 18.67 9.81
N GLY A 33 1.74 18.26 10.84
CA GLY A 33 0.34 17.87 10.78
C GLY A 33 -0.62 19.07 10.84
N GLU A 34 -0.19 20.19 11.44
CA GLU A 34 -0.91 21.46 11.43
C GLU A 34 -0.42 22.43 10.34
N ALA A 35 0.79 22.23 9.82
CA ALA A 35 1.28 22.98 8.67
C ALA A 35 1.00 22.20 7.38
N ASP A 36 0.02 22.71 6.64
CA ASP A 36 -0.28 22.44 5.22
C ASP A 36 0.88 22.87 4.29
N THR A 37 2.13 22.70 4.74
CA THR A 37 3.27 23.34 4.13
C THR A 37 3.84 22.43 3.05
N THR A 38 3.42 22.76 1.85
CA THR A 38 4.09 22.41 0.58
C THR A 38 5.49 23.02 0.45
N ASP A 39 6.05 23.58 1.54
CA ASP A 39 7.36 24.26 1.63
C ASP A 39 8.55 23.36 1.27
N TRP A 40 8.38 22.03 1.29
CA TRP A 40 9.38 21.07 0.84
C TRP A 40 9.42 20.91 -0.69
N MET A 41 8.34 21.25 -1.41
CA MET A 41 8.25 21.06 -2.86
C MET A 41 9.31 21.83 -3.65
N PRO A 42 9.67 23.09 -3.31
CA PRO A 42 10.79 23.79 -3.96
C PRO A 42 12.14 23.09 -3.83
N SER A 43 12.33 22.29 -2.77
CA SER A 43 13.56 21.52 -2.52
C SER A 43 13.55 20.13 -3.16
N SER A 44 12.42 19.74 -3.77
CA SER A 44 12.33 18.45 -4.45
C SER A 44 13.24 18.40 -5.68
N ARG A 45 13.94 17.28 -5.85
CA ARG A 45 14.75 17.05 -7.04
C ARG A 45 13.92 16.37 -8.14
N PRO A 46 14.22 16.61 -9.43
CA PRO A 46 13.62 15.84 -10.52
C PRO A 46 13.85 14.34 -10.31
N SER A 47 12.84 13.52 -10.58
CA SER A 47 12.99 12.07 -10.58
C SER A 47 13.96 11.65 -11.68
N PRO A 48 14.89 10.72 -11.42
CA PRO A 48 15.51 9.90 -12.47
C PRO A 48 14.45 9.14 -13.30
N PRO A 49 14.84 8.45 -14.38
CA PRO A 49 13.92 7.54 -15.07
C PRO A 49 13.26 6.59 -14.08
N PHE A 50 11.96 6.36 -14.25
CA PHE A 50 11.17 5.62 -13.28
C PHE A 50 10.12 4.74 -13.96
N ARG A 51 9.66 3.73 -13.23
CA ARG A 51 8.53 2.86 -13.61
C ARG A 51 7.53 2.78 -12.47
N LEU A 52 6.25 2.96 -12.78
CA LEU A 52 5.14 2.81 -11.84
C LEU A 52 4.42 1.49 -12.10
N ASP A 53 4.18 0.70 -11.06
CA ASP A 53 3.32 -0.48 -11.16
C ASP A 53 2.62 -0.83 -9.84
N ALA A 54 1.52 -1.56 -9.94
CA ALA A 54 0.87 -2.19 -8.79
C ALA A 54 1.58 -3.51 -8.46
N CYS A 55 1.77 -3.80 -7.18
CA CYS A 55 2.47 -4.98 -6.69
C CYS A 55 1.58 -5.76 -5.75
N PHE A 56 1.27 -7.00 -6.12
CA PHE A 56 0.53 -7.93 -5.29
C PHE A 56 1.46 -8.51 -4.21
N GLU A 57 1.09 -8.44 -2.94
CA GLU A 57 1.84 -9.12 -1.89
C GLU A 57 1.75 -10.64 -2.11
N ALA A 58 2.91 -11.27 -2.25
CA ALA A 58 3.09 -12.68 -2.55
C ALA A 58 4.15 -13.25 -1.60
N PRO A 59 3.81 -13.39 -0.31
CA PRO A 59 4.78 -13.71 0.71
C PRO A 59 5.36 -15.10 0.45
N HIS A 60 6.68 -15.25 0.63
CA HIS A 60 7.38 -16.54 0.45
C HIS A 60 6.96 -17.58 1.48
N TYR A 61 6.37 -17.13 2.58
CA TYR A 61 5.86 -17.93 3.67
C TYR A 61 4.60 -17.29 4.27
N VAL A 62 3.65 -18.10 4.69
CA VAL A 62 2.62 -17.64 5.65
C VAL A 62 3.24 -17.77 7.04
N PRO A 63 3.32 -16.70 7.86
CA PRO A 63 3.66 -16.85 9.26
C PRO A 63 2.71 -17.86 9.92
N GLY A 64 3.26 -18.96 10.42
CA GLY A 64 2.56 -19.78 11.42
C GLY A 64 2.47 -18.96 12.69
N TRP A 65 1.26 -18.82 13.22
CA TRP A 65 0.89 -18.28 14.54
C TRP A 65 2.06 -17.89 15.44
N MET A 66 2.07 -16.64 15.93
CA MET A 66 2.57 -16.45 17.28
C MET A 66 1.65 -17.24 18.21
N LEU A 67 2.15 -18.31 18.79
CA LEU A 67 1.50 -18.96 19.90
C LEU A 67 1.38 -17.95 21.05
N ALA A 68 0.41 -18.16 21.94
CA ALA A 68 0.17 -17.28 23.08
C ALA A 68 1.40 -17.13 24.01
N ASP A 69 2.40 -18.02 23.87
CA ASP A 69 3.67 -18.01 24.59
C ASP A 69 4.84 -17.34 23.80
N GLY A 70 4.55 -16.76 22.64
CA GLY A 70 5.54 -16.11 21.77
C GLY A 70 6.37 -17.07 20.92
N SER A 71 6.13 -18.38 21.00
CA SER A 71 6.78 -19.35 20.12
C SER A 71 6.09 -19.42 18.75
N ARG A 72 6.85 -19.81 17.72
CA ARG A 72 6.34 -19.98 16.34
C ARG A 72 6.04 -21.46 16.11
N GLU A 73 4.84 -21.81 15.67
CA GLU A 73 4.60 -23.14 15.10
C GLU A 73 5.37 -23.30 13.78
N THR A 74 5.64 -24.56 13.43
CA THR A 74 6.60 -25.11 12.46
C THR A 74 6.80 -24.29 11.15
N PRO A 75 8.04 -24.17 10.62
CA PRO A 75 8.36 -23.39 9.41
C PRO A 75 7.65 -23.87 8.12
N PRO A 76 7.59 -23.00 7.10
CA PRO A 76 6.39 -22.77 6.28
C PRO A 76 6.23 -23.74 5.11
N VAL A 77 4.99 -23.95 4.67
CA VAL A 77 4.72 -24.44 3.32
C VAL A 77 5.36 -23.45 2.34
N ALA A 78 6.41 -23.87 1.63
CA ALA A 78 7.04 -23.02 0.62
C ALA A 78 6.01 -22.69 -0.47
N LEU A 79 5.75 -21.40 -0.68
CA LEU A 79 4.65 -20.95 -1.52
C LEU A 79 5.03 -20.68 -2.99
N THR A 80 6.29 -20.77 -3.40
CA THR A 80 6.73 -20.15 -4.67
C THR A 80 6.57 -21.04 -5.92
N PRO A 81 6.36 -20.36 -7.07
CA PRO A 81 7.45 -20.32 -8.06
C PRO A 81 7.92 -18.90 -8.42
N PHE A 82 7.33 -17.83 -7.89
CA PHE A 82 7.82 -16.48 -8.15
C PHE A 82 9.08 -16.19 -7.33
N ALA A 83 10.24 -16.14 -7.99
CA ALA A 83 11.42 -15.51 -7.43
C ALA A 83 11.22 -13.99 -7.55
N ASN A 84 10.88 -13.35 -6.45
CA ASN A 84 10.92 -11.89 -6.35
C ASN A 84 11.70 -11.54 -5.08
N ASP A 85 12.44 -10.43 -5.15
CA ASP A 85 13.43 -10.10 -4.13
C ASP A 85 12.81 -9.68 -2.79
N PHE A 86 11.48 -9.52 -2.71
CA PHE A 86 10.84 -8.90 -1.55
C PHE A 86 9.45 -9.44 -1.16
N GLY A 87 8.99 -10.55 -1.74
CA GLY A 87 7.66 -11.09 -1.45
C GLY A 87 6.52 -10.36 -2.17
N TYR A 88 6.77 -9.77 -3.34
CA TYR A 88 5.77 -9.06 -4.15
C TYR A 88 5.82 -9.40 -5.64
N VAL A 89 4.67 -9.57 -6.28
CA VAL A 89 4.56 -9.79 -7.72
C VAL A 89 3.97 -8.55 -8.38
N ARG A 90 4.77 -7.89 -9.23
CA ARG A 90 4.32 -6.78 -10.07
C ARG A 90 3.18 -7.21 -11.00
N ALA A 91 2.20 -6.35 -11.20
CA ALA A 91 1.11 -6.59 -12.14
C ALA A 91 1.64 -6.83 -13.56
N GLU A 92 2.69 -6.12 -13.99
CA GLU A 92 3.41 -6.38 -15.25
C GLU A 92 3.92 -7.82 -15.35
N THR A 93 4.56 -8.33 -14.29
CA THR A 93 5.07 -9.70 -14.26
C THR A 93 3.95 -10.74 -14.17
N ALA A 94 2.84 -10.39 -13.53
CA ALA A 94 1.69 -11.29 -13.37
C ALA A 94 0.88 -11.49 -14.66
N ILE A 95 0.98 -10.58 -15.64
CA ILE A 95 0.31 -10.76 -16.94
C ILE A 95 0.83 -12.04 -17.62
N GLY A 96 -0.09 -12.94 -17.97
CA GLY A 96 0.20 -14.27 -18.53
C GLY A 96 0.65 -15.31 -17.49
N GLN A 97 0.76 -14.93 -16.21
CA GLN A 97 1.11 -15.80 -15.08
C GLN A 97 0.00 -15.82 -14.01
N GLU A 98 -1.21 -15.41 -14.36
CA GLU A 98 -2.32 -15.22 -13.42
C GLU A 98 -2.71 -16.53 -12.76
N ALA A 99 -2.68 -17.65 -13.49
CA ALA A 99 -2.97 -18.98 -12.94
C ALA A 99 -1.93 -19.41 -11.88
N THR A 100 -0.66 -19.08 -12.12
CA THR A 100 0.44 -19.33 -11.19
C THR A 100 0.26 -18.49 -9.91
N LEU A 101 -0.12 -17.21 -10.06
CA LEU A 101 -0.40 -16.32 -8.94
C LEU A 101 -1.66 -16.74 -8.18
N ALA A 102 -2.72 -17.17 -8.86
CA ALA A 102 -3.91 -17.73 -8.23
C ALA A 102 -3.57 -18.99 -7.43
N GLU A 103 -2.75 -19.89 -7.98
CA GLU A 103 -2.31 -21.09 -7.25
C GLU A 103 -1.49 -20.76 -6.02
N HIS A 104 -0.62 -19.75 -6.10
CA HIS A 104 0.10 -19.22 -4.93
C HIS A 104 -0.88 -18.79 -3.84
N TYR A 105 -1.89 -17.98 -4.18
CA TYR A 105 -2.91 -17.58 -3.21
C TYR A 105 -3.76 -18.74 -2.70
N ARG A 106 -4.11 -19.73 -3.54
CA ARG A 106 -4.81 -20.93 -3.05
C ARG A 106 -4.01 -21.66 -1.99
N ARG A 107 -2.68 -21.76 -2.14
CA ARG A 107 -1.82 -22.38 -1.11
C ARG A 107 -1.84 -21.58 0.19
N ILE A 108 -1.84 -20.25 0.10
CA ILE A 108 -2.02 -19.38 1.28
C ILE A 108 -3.36 -19.68 1.95
N LEU A 109 -4.46 -19.74 1.18
CA LEU A 109 -5.79 -20.07 1.69
C LEU A 109 -5.87 -21.46 2.34
N LEU A 110 -5.21 -22.46 1.75
CA LEU A 110 -5.20 -23.84 2.26
C LEU A 110 -4.34 -23.99 3.51
N ALA A 111 -3.29 -23.17 3.66
CA ALA A 111 -2.45 -23.15 4.85
C ALA A 111 -3.17 -22.51 6.06
N ALA A 112 -4.27 -21.80 5.84
CA ALA A 112 -5.06 -21.16 6.90
C ALA A 112 -5.97 -22.18 7.63
N PRO A 113 -5.75 -22.49 8.93
CA PRO A 113 -6.59 -23.43 9.68
C PRO A 113 -8.03 -22.93 9.88
N SER A 114 -8.26 -21.61 9.85
CA SER A 114 -9.57 -21.03 9.63
C SER A 114 -9.46 -19.69 8.88
N TRP A 115 -10.20 -19.55 7.78
CA TRP A 115 -10.19 -18.33 6.96
C TRP A 115 -10.48 -17.05 7.78
N ARG A 116 -11.32 -17.16 8.81
CA ARG A 116 -11.75 -16.03 9.64
C ARG A 116 -10.64 -15.50 10.56
N GLN A 117 -10.00 -16.36 11.35
CA GLN A 117 -8.89 -15.94 12.22
C GLN A 117 -7.68 -15.55 11.38
N TRP A 118 -7.50 -16.24 10.25
CA TRP A 118 -6.40 -15.97 9.35
C TRP A 118 -6.54 -14.59 8.70
N ARG A 119 -7.73 -14.19 8.25
CA ARG A 119 -7.97 -12.87 7.64
C ARG A 119 -7.81 -11.71 8.62
N GLU A 120 -8.14 -11.90 9.90
CA GLU A 120 -7.86 -10.89 10.93
C GLU A 120 -6.36 -10.79 11.24
N ALA A 121 -5.64 -11.91 11.24
CA ALA A 121 -4.21 -11.96 11.56
C ALA A 121 -3.26 -11.70 10.36
N HIS A 122 -3.74 -11.82 9.12
CA HIS A 122 -2.91 -11.83 7.91
C HIS A 122 -3.52 -11.01 6.77
N ARG A 123 -4.10 -9.84 7.08
CA ARG A 123 -4.59 -8.92 6.03
C ARG A 123 -3.51 -8.62 4.98
N GLY A 124 -2.27 -8.39 5.42
CA GLY A 124 -1.10 -8.12 4.58
C GLY A 124 -0.94 -9.08 3.40
N CYS A 125 -1.21 -10.37 3.59
CA CYS A 125 -1.04 -11.36 2.53
C CYS A 125 -1.95 -11.15 1.30
N PHE A 126 -2.93 -10.26 1.36
CA PHE A 126 -3.79 -9.85 0.25
C PHE A 126 -3.73 -8.33 0.03
N ASP A 127 -2.56 -7.73 0.22
CA ASP A 127 -2.34 -6.31 -0.04
C ASP A 127 -1.87 -6.08 -1.49
N VAL A 128 -2.16 -4.88 -1.98
CA VAL A 128 -1.64 -4.39 -3.25
C VAL A 128 -1.02 -3.03 -2.98
N ASP A 129 0.28 -2.95 -3.17
CA ASP A 129 1.04 -1.72 -3.02
C ASP A 129 1.24 -1.04 -4.37
N LEU A 130 1.40 0.28 -4.33
CA LEU A 130 1.85 1.05 -5.47
C LEU A 130 3.35 1.30 -5.33
N VAL A 131 4.14 0.88 -6.32
CA VAL A 131 5.60 1.00 -6.26
C VAL A 131 6.10 1.85 -7.42
N ILE A 132 6.91 2.86 -7.10
CA ILE A 132 7.66 3.66 -8.07
C ILE A 132 9.11 3.19 -8.05
N TYR A 133 9.49 2.41 -9.06
CA TYR A 133 10.86 1.98 -9.29
C TYR A 133 11.66 3.13 -9.89
N ILE A 134 12.71 3.58 -9.21
CA ILE A 134 13.53 4.71 -9.67
C ILE A 134 14.89 4.15 -10.07
N GLU A 135 15.29 4.39 -11.32
CA GLU A 135 16.53 3.83 -11.87
C GLU A 135 17.76 4.34 -11.11
N GLY A 136 18.65 3.42 -10.72
CA GLY A 136 19.86 3.73 -9.97
C GLY A 136 19.63 4.07 -8.50
N GLU A 137 18.40 3.94 -8.00
CA GLU A 137 18.03 4.31 -6.63
C GLU A 137 17.11 3.28 -5.94
N HIS A 138 16.77 3.57 -4.70
CA HIS A 138 15.75 2.87 -3.93
C HIS A 138 14.35 3.11 -4.51
N GLU A 139 13.52 2.06 -4.53
CA GLU A 139 12.11 2.11 -4.92
C GLU A 139 11.28 2.91 -3.91
N LEU A 140 10.39 3.78 -4.37
CA LEU A 140 9.43 4.42 -3.50
C LEU A 140 8.21 3.50 -3.38
N ARG A 141 8.01 2.91 -2.20
CA ARG A 141 6.83 2.09 -1.91
C ARG A 141 5.78 2.94 -1.24
N LEU A 142 4.60 2.96 -1.84
CA LEU A 142 3.43 3.60 -1.28
C LEU A 142 2.60 2.48 -0.65
N GLU A 143 2.97 2.13 0.59
CA GLU A 143 2.32 1.08 1.35
C GLU A 143 0.87 1.47 1.63
N MET A 144 -0.05 0.71 1.06
CA MET A 144 -1.48 0.96 1.22
C MET A 144 -1.99 0.14 2.41
N PHE A 145 -1.65 0.58 3.63
CA PHE A 145 -2.15 -0.05 4.85
C PHE A 145 -3.68 -0.10 4.80
N ASN A 146 -4.22 -1.32 4.79
CA ASN A 146 -5.62 -1.76 4.89
C ASN A 146 -6.08 -2.75 3.80
N GLY A 147 -5.15 -3.37 3.06
CA GLY A 147 -5.42 -4.57 2.28
C GLY A 147 -6.55 -4.48 1.28
N ALA A 148 -6.59 -3.35 0.57
CA ALA A 148 -7.53 -3.15 -0.51
C ALA A 148 -6.82 -2.89 -1.83
N ALA A 149 -7.07 -3.74 -2.83
CA ALA A 149 -6.78 -3.40 -4.22
C ALA A 149 -7.52 -2.11 -4.64
N CYS A 150 -8.61 -1.75 -3.96
CA CYS A 150 -9.24 -0.44 -4.07
C CYS A 150 -8.28 0.71 -3.73
N GLY A 151 -7.40 0.58 -2.72
CA GLY A 151 -6.48 1.67 -2.36
C GLY A 151 -5.51 2.00 -3.49
N ALA A 152 -4.74 1.00 -3.93
CA ALA A 152 -3.82 1.18 -5.06
C ALA A 152 -4.56 1.53 -6.36
N GLY A 153 -5.71 0.90 -6.63
CA GLY A 153 -6.51 1.17 -7.82
C GLY A 153 -7.11 2.58 -7.86
N GLU A 154 -7.56 3.12 -6.73
CA GLU A 154 -8.07 4.48 -6.60
C GLU A 154 -6.96 5.51 -6.78
N LEU A 155 -5.81 5.31 -6.11
CA LEU A 155 -4.66 6.21 -6.26
C LEU A 155 -4.13 6.21 -7.69
N LEU A 156 -4.02 5.04 -8.33
CA LEU A 156 -3.67 4.93 -9.75
C LEU A 156 -4.69 5.65 -10.66
N ALA A 157 -5.99 5.54 -10.36
CA ALA A 157 -7.02 6.23 -11.12
C ALA A 157 -6.92 7.76 -10.98
N LEU A 158 -6.63 8.26 -9.78
CA LEU A 158 -6.38 9.68 -9.54
C LEU A 158 -5.12 10.17 -10.27
N LEU A 159 -4.04 9.38 -10.23
CA LEU A 159 -2.79 9.70 -10.92
C LEU A 159 -2.95 9.70 -12.44
N ALA A 160 -3.76 8.79 -12.98
CA ALA A 160 -4.04 8.71 -14.41
C ALA A 160 -4.87 9.89 -14.93
N ASP A 161 -5.61 10.59 -14.05
CA ASP A 161 -6.39 11.77 -14.41
C ASP A 161 -5.49 13.02 -14.48
N VAL A 162 -4.89 13.21 -15.65
CA VAL A 162 -4.01 14.35 -15.93
C VAL A 162 -4.73 15.70 -15.80
N ASP A 163 -6.05 15.73 -15.98
CA ASP A 163 -6.86 16.95 -15.95
C ASP A 163 -7.48 17.22 -14.58
N ALA A 164 -7.33 16.28 -13.62
CA ALA A 164 -7.77 16.48 -12.25
C ALA A 164 -7.16 17.76 -11.64
N PRO A 165 -7.91 18.52 -10.82
CA PRO A 165 -7.34 19.67 -10.16
C PRO A 165 -6.16 19.26 -9.26
N PRO A 166 -5.15 20.13 -9.09
CA PRO A 166 -4.11 19.96 -8.08
C PRO A 166 -4.71 19.64 -6.70
N ASP A 167 -4.22 18.58 -6.07
CA ASP A 167 -4.67 18.11 -4.75
C ASP A 167 -3.59 17.26 -4.07
N THR A 168 -3.75 17.07 -2.76
CA THR A 168 -3.02 16.06 -1.98
C THR A 168 -3.67 14.70 -2.23
N LEU A 169 -2.98 13.85 -2.99
CA LEU A 169 -3.50 12.53 -3.38
C LEU A 169 -3.35 11.48 -2.30
N TYR A 170 -2.27 11.58 -1.52
CA TYR A 170 -1.90 10.61 -0.50
C TYR A 170 -1.17 11.33 0.62
N ASP A 171 -1.55 11.04 1.86
CA ASP A 171 -0.94 11.60 3.06
C ASP A 171 -1.05 10.58 4.18
N ASN A 172 0.05 9.87 4.42
CA ASN A 172 0.13 8.83 5.44
C ASN A 172 1.25 9.16 6.42
N LEU A 173 0.91 9.11 7.71
CA LEU A 173 1.81 9.28 8.83
C LEU A 173 1.65 8.04 9.70
N ASP A 174 2.65 7.16 9.70
CA ASP A 174 2.62 5.94 10.50
C ASP A 174 3.99 5.61 11.10
N GLN A 175 4.01 5.20 12.38
CA GLN A 175 5.15 4.59 13.07
C GLN A 175 6.54 5.19 12.76
N GLY A 176 6.66 6.52 12.77
CA GLY A 176 7.95 7.18 12.53
C GLY A 176 8.17 7.64 11.09
N TRP A 177 7.26 7.32 10.17
CA TRP A 177 7.37 7.56 8.74
C TRP A 177 6.25 8.43 8.18
N ALA A 178 6.62 9.41 7.36
CA ALA A 178 5.72 10.23 6.56
C ALA A 178 5.88 9.88 5.09
N LEU A 179 4.75 9.67 4.43
CA LEU A 179 4.69 9.52 2.99
C LEU A 179 3.57 10.41 2.46
N ARG A 180 3.93 11.38 1.62
CA ARG A 180 2.99 12.36 1.05
C ARG A 180 3.15 12.45 -0.45
N MET A 181 2.02 12.61 -1.15
CA MET A 181 1.95 12.83 -2.59
C MET A 181 1.05 14.02 -2.90
N VAL A 182 1.60 15.02 -3.58
CA VAL A 182 0.90 16.25 -3.95
C VAL A 182 1.00 16.47 -5.45
N THR A 183 -0.11 16.82 -6.09
CA THR A 183 -0.13 17.15 -7.51
C THR A 183 -0.18 18.65 -7.74
N THR A 184 0.46 19.10 -8.81
CA THR A 184 0.33 20.45 -9.37
C THR A 184 -0.07 20.33 -10.85
N PRO A 185 -0.31 21.43 -11.59
CA PRO A 185 -0.63 21.33 -13.02
C PRO A 185 0.45 20.60 -13.83
N ASP A 186 1.72 20.71 -13.45
CA ASP A 186 2.84 20.23 -14.26
C ASP A 186 3.55 18.99 -13.69
N ALA A 187 3.42 18.75 -12.39
CA ALA A 187 4.19 17.71 -11.71
C ALA A 187 3.42 17.00 -10.60
N VAL A 188 3.93 15.84 -10.22
CA VAL A 188 3.57 15.13 -8.99
C VAL A 188 4.78 15.10 -8.09
N PHE A 189 4.60 15.50 -6.85
CA PHE A 189 5.64 15.58 -5.84
C PHE A 189 5.42 14.48 -4.81
N THR A 190 6.49 13.79 -4.43
CA THR A 190 6.46 12.83 -3.34
C THR A 190 7.44 13.24 -2.25
N LEU A 191 7.07 12.98 -1.00
CA LEU A 191 7.90 13.16 0.18
C LEU A 191 7.89 11.85 0.96
N GLU A 192 9.07 11.30 1.21
CA GLU A 192 9.30 10.18 2.13
C GLU A 192 10.20 10.68 3.26
N TRP A 193 9.79 10.48 4.50
CA TRP A 193 10.51 11.00 5.66
C TRP A 193 10.40 10.11 6.90
N ASP A 194 11.51 9.58 7.38
CA ASP A 194 11.64 8.93 8.69
C ASP A 194 12.00 10.00 9.74
N TRP A 195 11.00 10.45 10.50
CA TRP A 195 11.21 11.45 11.56
C TRP A 195 11.77 10.85 12.85
N GLU A 196 11.77 9.52 13.00
CA GLU A 196 12.45 8.84 14.10
C GLU A 196 13.96 8.72 13.87
N ARG A 197 14.40 8.82 12.60
CA ARG A 197 15.82 8.84 12.21
C ARG A 197 16.20 10.10 11.43
N PRO A 198 16.22 11.28 12.08
CA PRO A 198 16.49 12.55 11.43
C PRO A 198 17.94 12.75 10.92
N ALA A 199 18.82 11.75 11.02
CA ALA A 199 20.27 11.94 10.90
C ALA A 199 21.04 10.87 10.10
N ALA A 200 20.37 10.01 9.32
CA ALA A 200 21.06 9.27 8.26
C ALA A 200 20.96 10.10 6.98
N ASP A 201 22.10 10.39 6.36
CA ASP A 201 22.26 11.20 5.16
C ASP A 201 21.10 10.98 4.15
N ASP A 202 20.36 12.05 3.80
CA ASP A 202 19.27 12.12 2.80
C ASP A 202 17.80 11.82 3.23
N CYS A 203 17.37 12.22 4.43
CA CYS A 203 15.96 12.26 4.82
C CYS A 203 15.55 13.67 5.31
N PRO A 204 14.56 14.37 4.72
CA PRO A 204 13.49 13.88 3.84
C PRO A 204 13.88 13.70 2.36
N ARG A 205 13.38 12.63 1.73
CA ARG A 205 13.52 12.39 0.29
C ARG A 205 12.33 13.00 -0.45
N ALA A 206 12.58 14.12 -1.13
CA ALA A 206 11.59 14.81 -1.93
C ALA A 206 11.87 14.65 -3.43
N LEU A 207 10.94 14.06 -4.18
CA LEU A 207 11.05 13.84 -5.62
C LEU A 207 9.94 14.55 -6.39
N ARG A 208 10.25 14.94 -7.62
CA ARG A 208 9.33 15.58 -8.56
C ARG A 208 9.27 14.79 -9.86
N PHE A 209 8.10 14.25 -10.17
CA PHE A 209 7.80 13.49 -11.38
C PHE A 209 7.06 14.35 -12.40
N PRO A 210 7.35 14.22 -13.71
CA PRO A 210 6.54 14.85 -14.76
C PRO A 210 5.11 14.30 -14.72
N ARG A 211 4.11 15.19 -14.57
CA ARG A 211 2.71 14.74 -14.36
C ARG A 211 2.18 13.87 -15.48
N ARG A 212 2.43 14.26 -16.74
CA ARG A 212 1.94 13.52 -17.92
C ARG A 212 2.54 12.12 -18.02
N GLU A 213 3.84 12.00 -17.74
CA GLU A 213 4.52 10.71 -17.80
C GLU A 213 4.01 9.78 -16.70
N LEU A 214 3.91 10.29 -15.46
CA LEU A 214 3.36 9.51 -14.36
C LEU A 214 1.90 9.11 -14.60
N ALA A 215 1.08 9.99 -15.19
CA ALA A 215 -0.31 9.70 -15.53
C ALA A 215 -0.45 8.58 -16.58
N VAL A 216 0.39 8.59 -17.62
CA VAL A 216 0.42 7.50 -18.62
C VAL A 216 0.78 6.18 -17.95
N GLN A 217 1.86 6.16 -17.16
CA GLN A 217 2.28 4.94 -16.47
C GLN A 217 1.23 4.46 -15.45
N ALA A 218 0.54 5.38 -14.76
CA ALA A 218 -0.53 5.07 -13.83
C ALA A 218 -1.75 4.45 -14.54
N GLY A 219 -2.12 4.97 -15.71
CA GLY A 219 -3.16 4.39 -16.55
C GLY A 219 -2.84 2.96 -16.98
N ASP A 220 -1.60 2.72 -17.42
CA ASP A 220 -1.13 1.40 -17.82
C ASP A 220 -1.07 0.43 -16.62
N ALA A 221 -0.55 0.88 -15.47
CA ALA A 221 -0.51 0.10 -14.24
C ALA A 221 -1.91 -0.25 -13.74
N LEU A 222 -2.86 0.68 -13.81
CA LEU A 222 -4.25 0.45 -13.45
C LEU A 222 -4.91 -0.60 -14.35
N ALA A 223 -4.63 -0.54 -15.66
CA ALA A 223 -5.13 -1.52 -16.61
C ALA A 223 -4.61 -2.94 -16.31
N ARG A 224 -3.31 -3.06 -16.01
CA ARG A 224 -2.69 -4.33 -15.59
C ARG A 224 -3.26 -4.83 -14.26
N LEU A 225 -3.34 -3.98 -13.24
CA LEU A 225 -3.94 -4.31 -11.95
C LEU A 225 -5.35 -4.87 -12.12
N ARG A 226 -6.22 -4.17 -12.85
CA ARG A 226 -7.60 -4.61 -13.11
C ARG A 226 -7.67 -5.89 -13.95
N HIS A 227 -6.69 -6.15 -14.81
CA HIS A 227 -6.61 -7.40 -15.55
C HIS A 227 -6.32 -8.57 -14.61
N VAL A 228 -5.20 -8.49 -13.88
CA VAL A 228 -4.73 -9.53 -12.97
C VAL A 228 -5.74 -9.77 -11.86
N HIS A 229 -6.23 -8.71 -11.22
CA HIS A 229 -7.25 -8.82 -10.16
C HIS A 229 -8.50 -9.55 -10.64
N ARG A 230 -9.06 -9.22 -11.80
CA ARG A 230 -10.22 -9.95 -12.36
C ARG A 230 -9.93 -11.43 -12.59
N ALA A 231 -8.73 -11.78 -13.08
CA ALA A 231 -8.33 -13.17 -13.26
C ALA A 231 -8.24 -13.90 -11.92
N LEU A 232 -7.64 -13.27 -10.90
CA LEU A 232 -7.57 -13.83 -9.54
C LEU A 232 -8.95 -14.03 -8.92
N VAL A 233 -9.86 -13.05 -9.02
CA VAL A 233 -11.23 -13.17 -8.52
C VAL A 233 -11.97 -14.34 -9.18
N ARG A 234 -11.85 -14.47 -10.51
CA ARG A 234 -12.46 -15.56 -11.26
C ARG A 234 -11.91 -16.92 -10.81
N ASP A 235 -10.59 -17.03 -10.68
CA ASP A 235 -9.92 -18.30 -10.42
C ASP A 235 -10.03 -18.74 -8.94
N LEU A 236 -10.11 -17.79 -8.01
CA LEU A 236 -10.27 -18.04 -6.57
C LEU A 236 -11.75 -18.12 -6.16
N GLY A 237 -12.66 -17.65 -7.00
CA GLY A 237 -14.11 -17.64 -6.75
C GLY A 237 -14.56 -16.57 -5.75
N ALA A 238 -13.68 -15.67 -5.33
CA ALA A 238 -13.96 -14.61 -4.38
C ALA A 238 -13.02 -13.41 -4.57
N ASP A 239 -13.51 -12.20 -4.32
CA ASP A 239 -12.67 -10.99 -4.30
C ASP A 239 -11.99 -10.85 -2.95
N LEU A 240 -10.79 -11.42 -2.80
CA LEU A 240 -10.06 -11.43 -1.54
C LEU A 240 -9.47 -10.07 -1.17
N TRP A 241 -9.33 -9.17 -2.16
CA TRP A 241 -8.71 -7.86 -2.00
C TRP A 241 -9.72 -6.76 -1.69
N ASN A 242 -11.00 -6.86 -2.09
CA ASN A 242 -11.96 -5.77 -1.84
C ASN A 242 -13.10 -6.17 -0.91
N GLN A 243 -13.03 -7.33 -0.28
CA GLN A 243 -14.04 -7.70 0.72
C GLN A 243 -13.96 -6.75 1.92
N PRO A 244 -15.09 -6.16 2.36
CA PRO A 244 -15.10 -5.43 3.62
C PRO A 244 -14.80 -6.41 4.77
N PRO A 245 -14.24 -5.94 5.90
CA PRO A 245 -14.18 -6.76 7.10
C PRO A 245 -15.59 -7.26 7.43
N GLU A 246 -15.74 -8.56 7.73
CA GLU A 246 -17.03 -9.05 8.22
C GLU A 246 -17.40 -8.25 9.49
N PRO A 247 -18.65 -7.79 9.62
CA PRO A 247 -19.05 -7.08 10.82
C PRO A 247 -18.83 -7.99 12.03
N GLU A 248 -18.19 -7.45 13.07
CA GLU A 248 -18.01 -8.16 14.33
C GLU A 248 -19.35 -8.78 14.76
N ARG A 249 -19.42 -10.11 14.76
CA ARG A 249 -20.57 -10.81 15.33
C ARG A 249 -20.56 -10.52 16.82
N LYS A 250 -21.38 -9.57 17.25
CA LYS A 250 -21.64 -9.30 18.67
C LYS A 250 -21.92 -10.65 19.35
N PRO A 251 -21.22 -10.96 20.46
CA PRO A 251 -21.43 -12.23 21.15
C PRO A 251 -22.92 -12.35 21.46
N LYS A 252 -23.52 -13.47 21.03
CA LYS A 252 -24.92 -13.78 21.37
C LYS A 252 -24.99 -13.81 22.89
N THR A 253 -25.61 -12.80 23.49
CA THR A 253 -25.97 -12.81 24.89
C THR A 253 -26.86 -14.04 25.10
N ARG A 254 -26.31 -15.07 25.74
CA ARG A 254 -27.11 -16.20 26.21
C ARG A 254 -28.10 -15.63 27.22
N ARG A 255 -29.39 -15.73 26.91
CA ARG A 255 -30.48 -15.53 27.88
C ARG A 255 -30.71 -16.83 28.62
#